data_AF-A0A6P4ZF24-F1
#
_entry.id   AF-A0A6P4ZF24-F1
#
_cell.length_a   1.000
_cell.length_b   1.000
_cell.length_c   1.000
_cell.angle_alpha   90.00
_cell.angle_beta   90.00
_cell.angle_gamma   90.00
#
_symmetry.space_group_name_H-M   'P 1'
#
loop_
_entity.id
_entity.type
_entity.pdbx_description
1 polymer ?
#
loop_
_entity_poly.entity_id
_entity_poly.type
_entity_poly.pdbx_seq_one_letter_code
_entity_poly.pdbx_strand_id
1 'polypeptide(L)'
;MSPLPQFPVAFQARPQFFAAFLVLLLPRLSPQAATVSPDNPEILQLQETSRMLETMHYQMKTLRRSLGQLTEVKAVASRLNDLLAHQEELAARQNETAVVLKELAGRQNETAAALKELAARQNETAAVVEELAARQNETIARQDERFAEFCRTRKMGMSTGTIPDSSITATSVYDNRFLAKMGRVGTNRKGWLARSLNMDAEWMKVDLGQESRVYGVVTQGRPDYNQWARTYKLSFSQDGQTWTTYANLDGSDKVFAGNYDRSSPVYNFLERPVTVRYVRFHPRTYTSRPVMRVEILGCPTDML
;
A
#
# COMPACT_ATOMS: atom_id res chain seq x y z
N MET A 1 42.74 -29.53 12.90
CA MET A 1 44.20 -29.35 13.00
C MET A 1 44.53 -28.72 14.35
N SER A 2 44.70 -29.58 15.34
CA SER A 2 45.63 -29.48 16.47
C SER A 2 46.18 -30.92 16.63
N PRO A 3 47.36 -31.22 17.20
CA PRO A 3 48.36 -30.37 17.83
C PRO A 3 49.81 -30.64 17.32
N LEU A 4 50.78 -29.83 17.77
CA LEU A 4 52.23 -30.09 17.71
C LEU A 4 52.75 -30.54 19.10
N PRO A 5 53.93 -31.17 19.19
CA PRO A 5 54.10 -32.45 19.89
C PRO A 5 54.62 -32.35 21.33
N GLN A 6 54.55 -33.53 21.95
CA GLN A 6 54.86 -33.91 23.32
C GLN A 6 56.34 -33.72 23.71
N PHE A 7 56.57 -33.24 24.94
CA PHE A 7 57.84 -33.33 25.64
C PHE A 7 57.80 -34.50 26.64
N PRO A 8 58.80 -35.42 26.62
CA PRO A 8 59.12 -36.21 27.79
C PRO A 8 60.60 -36.05 28.14
N VAL A 9 60.91 -35.54 29.33
CA VAL A 9 62.22 -35.76 29.96
C VAL A 9 62.00 -35.97 31.46
N ALA A 10 62.24 -37.20 31.89
CA ALA A 10 62.41 -37.58 33.28
C ALA A 10 63.85 -37.25 33.73
N PHE A 11 63.98 -36.60 34.90
CA PHE A 11 65.21 -36.48 35.70
C PHE A 11 64.73 -36.05 37.10
N GLN A 12 64.53 -36.93 38.09
CA GLN A 12 65.50 -37.68 38.90
C GLN A 12 66.43 -36.79 39.74
N ALA A 13 66.62 -37.19 41.02
CA ALA A 13 67.47 -36.67 42.10
C ALA A 13 66.75 -35.73 43.08
N ARG A 14 66.78 -35.85 44.43
CA ARG A 14 67.58 -36.56 45.47
C ARG A 14 66.92 -36.19 46.84
N PRO A 15 67.40 -36.58 48.04
CA PRO A 15 68.37 -37.61 48.48
C PRO A 15 67.70 -38.63 49.45
N GLN A 16 68.08 -39.90 49.61
CA GLN A 16 69.34 -40.52 50.05
C GLN A 16 69.81 -40.21 51.50
N PHE A 17 69.62 -41.24 52.35
CA PHE A 17 70.50 -41.74 53.43
C PHE A 17 70.56 -41.04 54.81
N PHE A 18 70.93 -41.90 55.79
CA PHE A 18 71.03 -41.78 57.26
C PHE A 18 69.73 -42.11 58.02
N ALA A 19 69.60 -43.22 58.77
CA ALA A 19 70.61 -44.10 59.34
C ALA A 19 70.07 -45.53 59.51
N ALA A 20 70.74 -46.47 58.84
CA ALA A 20 70.80 -47.87 59.21
C ALA A 20 72.28 -48.26 59.11
N PHE A 21 72.99 -48.23 60.23
CA PHE A 21 74.35 -48.75 60.34
C PHE A 21 74.64 -49.08 61.81
N LEU A 22 74.40 -50.35 62.19
CA LEU A 22 75.41 -51.10 62.94
C LEU A 22 75.26 -52.60 62.69
N VAL A 23 76.03 -53.06 61.70
CA VAL A 23 76.86 -54.29 61.76
C VAL A 23 76.13 -55.64 61.70
N LEU A 24 75.89 -56.10 60.47
CA LEU A 24 75.99 -57.51 60.08
C LEU A 24 77.38 -57.74 59.45
N LEU A 25 78.36 -58.16 60.26
CA LEU A 25 79.67 -58.67 59.84
C LEU A 25 80.04 -59.86 60.76
N LEU A 26 79.82 -61.08 60.24
CA LEU A 26 80.64 -62.33 60.28
C LEU A 26 81.39 -62.76 61.59
N PRO A 27 81.93 -63.99 61.70
CA PRO A 27 81.38 -65.34 61.51
C PRO A 27 81.63 -66.25 62.77
N ARG A 28 81.20 -67.52 62.68
CA ARG A 28 81.35 -68.63 63.64
C ARG A 28 82.62 -68.62 64.52
N LEU A 29 82.45 -68.70 65.84
CA LEU A 29 83.36 -69.33 66.82
C LEU A 29 82.53 -69.84 68.02
N SER A 30 83.12 -70.78 68.75
CA SER A 30 82.55 -71.82 69.62
C SER A 30 81.72 -71.37 70.84
N PRO A 31 80.95 -72.28 71.48
CA PRO A 31 80.11 -71.93 72.62
C PRO A 31 80.93 -71.94 73.92
N GLN A 32 81.03 -70.80 74.62
CA GLN A 32 81.19 -70.71 76.08
C GLN A 32 81.20 -69.25 76.58
N ALA A 33 80.34 -68.97 77.57
CA ALA A 33 80.25 -67.78 78.43
C ALA A 33 79.88 -66.43 77.73
N ALA A 34 79.00 -65.55 78.23
CA ALA A 34 78.38 -65.37 79.53
C ALA A 34 76.99 -64.71 79.36
N THR A 35 76.09 -64.98 80.30
CA THR A 35 74.74 -64.43 80.43
C THR A 35 74.75 -62.92 80.67
N VAL A 36 74.19 -62.12 79.75
CA VAL A 36 73.91 -60.68 79.96
C VAL A 36 72.43 -60.52 80.31
N SER A 37 72.18 -59.99 81.51
CA SER A 37 70.88 -59.89 82.18
C SER A 37 70.04 -58.68 81.67
N PRO A 38 68.71 -58.79 81.60
CA PRO A 38 67.82 -57.69 81.19
C PRO A 38 67.76 -56.49 82.16
N ASP A 39 68.45 -56.53 83.31
CA ASP A 39 68.42 -55.49 84.37
C ASP A 39 69.70 -54.62 84.45
N ASN A 40 70.11 -53.97 83.36
CA ASN A 40 71.18 -52.96 83.40
C ASN A 40 70.57 -51.53 83.56
N PRO A 41 70.88 -50.78 84.64
CA PRO A 41 70.26 -49.48 84.93
C PRO A 41 70.49 -48.40 83.87
N GLU A 42 71.60 -48.43 83.12
CA GLU A 42 71.80 -47.50 81.98
C GLU A 42 70.88 -47.84 80.79
N ILE A 43 70.55 -49.13 80.59
CA ILE A 43 69.61 -49.59 79.54
C ILE A 43 68.16 -49.19 79.90
N LEU A 44 67.81 -49.20 81.18
CA LEU A 44 66.47 -48.82 81.66
C LEU A 44 66.19 -47.32 81.49
N GLN A 45 67.16 -46.44 81.80
CA GLN A 45 67.05 -44.99 81.54
C GLN A 45 66.98 -44.68 80.03
N LEU A 46 67.74 -45.42 79.21
CA LEU A 46 67.65 -45.30 77.75
C LEU A 46 66.30 -45.78 77.20
N GLN A 47 65.68 -46.81 77.80
CA GLN A 47 64.33 -47.24 77.45
C GLN A 47 63.25 -46.24 77.86
N GLU A 48 63.37 -45.61 79.03
CA GLU A 48 62.44 -44.55 79.47
C GLU A 48 62.54 -43.29 78.62
N THR A 49 63.76 -42.85 78.30
CA THR A 49 63.99 -41.71 77.39
C THR A 49 63.54 -42.03 75.96
N SER A 50 63.74 -43.25 75.46
CA SER A 50 63.19 -43.71 74.17
C SER A 50 61.66 -43.70 74.16
N ARG A 51 61.00 -44.18 75.22
CA ARG A 51 59.53 -44.10 75.36
C ARG A 51 59.03 -42.65 75.40
N MET A 52 59.74 -41.76 76.08
CA MET A 52 59.42 -40.32 76.09
C MET A 52 59.61 -39.71 74.70
N LEU A 53 60.65 -40.10 73.95
CA LEU A 53 60.89 -39.59 72.61
C LEU A 53 59.85 -40.12 71.61
N GLU A 54 59.43 -41.37 71.73
CA GLU A 54 58.38 -41.99 70.92
C GLU A 54 57.02 -41.33 71.17
N THR A 55 56.68 -41.08 72.43
CA THR A 55 55.46 -40.33 72.79
C THR A 55 55.53 -38.90 72.31
N MET A 56 56.67 -38.20 72.44
CA MET A 56 56.84 -36.86 71.91
C MET A 56 56.76 -36.82 70.38
N HIS A 57 57.34 -37.80 69.68
CA HIS A 57 57.25 -37.94 68.22
C HIS A 57 55.80 -38.21 67.78
N TYR A 58 55.06 -39.04 68.52
CA TYR A 58 53.64 -39.28 68.29
C TYR A 58 52.80 -38.01 68.50
N GLN A 59 53.06 -37.26 69.58
CA GLN A 59 52.43 -35.97 69.85
C GLN A 59 52.75 -34.96 68.75
N MET A 60 54.01 -34.84 68.32
CA MET A 60 54.41 -33.95 67.22
C MET A 60 53.75 -34.33 65.89
N LYS A 61 53.64 -35.63 65.59
CA LYS A 61 52.97 -36.14 64.39
C LYS A 61 51.48 -35.83 64.42
N THR A 62 50.86 -35.90 65.60
CA THR A 62 49.46 -35.53 65.83
C THR A 62 49.25 -34.03 65.68
N LEU A 63 50.14 -33.20 66.25
CA LEU A 63 50.11 -31.75 66.15
C LEU A 63 50.31 -31.25 64.71
N ARG A 64 51.17 -31.93 63.94
CA ARG A 64 51.38 -31.62 62.51
C ARG A 64 50.12 -31.92 61.68
N ARG A 65 49.39 -32.99 62.01
CA ARG A 65 48.10 -33.32 61.38
C ARG A 65 47.03 -32.29 61.74
N SER A 66 46.91 -31.89 63.01
CA SER A 66 45.94 -30.87 63.43
C SER A 66 46.25 -29.50 62.84
N LEU A 67 47.53 -29.13 62.70
CA LEU A 67 47.94 -27.91 61.98
C LEU A 67 47.57 -27.97 60.49
N GLY A 68 47.72 -29.12 59.83
CA GLY A 68 47.28 -29.35 58.45
C GLY A 68 45.76 -29.18 58.30
N GLN A 69 44.97 -29.78 59.20
CA GLN A 69 43.52 -29.57 59.24
C GLN A 69 43.15 -28.10 59.44
N LEU A 70 43.87 -27.37 60.31
CA LEU A 70 43.66 -25.94 60.51
C LEU A 70 43.94 -25.11 59.25
N THR A 71 44.94 -25.50 58.44
CA THR A 71 45.19 -24.83 57.15
C THR A 71 44.08 -25.07 56.13
N GLU A 72 43.49 -26.28 56.11
CA GLU A 72 42.33 -26.59 55.28
C GLU A 72 41.10 -25.78 55.72
N VAL A 73 40.84 -25.68 57.03
CA VAL A 73 39.75 -24.86 57.59
C VAL A 73 39.93 -23.39 57.21
N LYS A 74 41.14 -22.85 57.26
CA LYS A 74 41.42 -21.47 56.80
C LYS A 74 41.18 -21.29 55.30
N ALA A 75 41.55 -22.26 54.48
CA ALA A 75 41.29 -22.22 53.03
C ALA A 75 39.78 -22.26 52.74
N VAL A 76 39.01 -23.08 53.48
CA VAL A 76 37.54 -23.11 53.40
C VAL A 76 36.94 -21.78 53.83
N ALA A 77 37.42 -21.18 54.92
CA ALA A 77 36.95 -19.88 55.38
C ALA A 77 37.21 -18.77 54.35
N SER A 78 38.36 -18.78 53.66
CA SER A 78 38.64 -17.86 52.56
C SER A 78 37.64 -18.01 51.41
N ARG A 79 37.39 -19.25 50.97
CA ARG A 79 36.40 -19.53 49.90
C ARG A 79 34.99 -19.10 50.30
N LEU A 80 34.63 -19.22 51.58
CA LEU A 80 33.34 -18.76 52.09
C LEU A 80 33.21 -17.23 52.01
N ASN A 81 34.28 -16.50 52.33
CA ASN A 81 34.31 -15.04 52.18
C ASN A 81 34.20 -14.62 50.71
N ASP A 82 34.88 -15.32 49.78
CA ASP A 82 34.77 -15.07 48.34
C ASP A 82 33.34 -15.33 47.82
N LEU A 83 32.69 -16.40 48.30
CA LEU A 83 31.29 -16.72 48.01
C LEU A 83 30.33 -15.64 48.53
N LEU A 84 30.56 -15.12 49.74
CA LEU A 84 29.78 -14.01 50.30
C LEU A 84 29.91 -12.75 49.44
N ALA A 85 31.13 -12.39 49.02
CA ALA A 85 31.35 -11.25 48.13
C ALA A 85 30.63 -11.43 46.78
N HIS A 86 30.67 -12.64 46.21
CA HIS A 86 29.95 -12.94 44.97
C HIS A 86 28.42 -12.88 45.16
N GLN A 87 27.89 -13.25 46.32
CA GLN A 87 26.45 -13.11 46.62
C GLN A 87 26.03 -11.64 46.66
N GLU A 88 26.85 -10.77 47.26
CA GLU A 88 26.61 -9.32 47.28
C GLU A 88 26.63 -8.72 45.86
N GLU A 89 27.58 -9.13 45.01
CA GLU A 89 27.60 -8.70 43.60
C GLU A 89 26.36 -9.18 42.83
N LEU A 90 25.91 -10.43 43.07
CA LEU A 90 24.71 -10.95 42.44
C LEU A 90 23.45 -10.18 42.87
N ALA A 91 23.37 -9.82 44.15
CA ALA A 91 22.28 -9.01 44.70
C ALA A 91 22.27 -7.59 44.11
N ALA A 92 23.45 -6.98 43.90
CA ALA A 92 23.55 -5.69 43.23
C ALA A 92 23.06 -5.77 41.77
N ARG A 93 23.49 -6.80 41.02
CA ARG A 93 23.02 -7.05 39.64
C ARG A 93 21.51 -7.31 39.59
N GLN A 94 20.95 -8.01 40.58
CA GLN A 94 19.50 -8.21 40.69
C GLN A 94 18.75 -6.88 40.91
N ASN A 95 19.27 -5.99 41.76
CA ASN A 95 18.67 -4.67 41.95
C ASN A 95 18.74 -3.81 40.67
N GLU A 96 19.87 -3.82 39.95
CA GLU A 96 20.00 -3.10 38.68
C GLU A 96 19.02 -3.61 37.62
N THR A 97 18.90 -4.94 37.47
CA THR A 97 17.93 -5.52 36.52
C THR A 97 16.48 -5.21 36.89
N ALA A 98 16.15 -5.17 38.18
CA ALA A 98 14.81 -4.77 38.65
C ALA A 98 14.48 -3.30 38.30
N VAL A 99 15.46 -2.40 38.39
CA VAL A 99 15.30 -0.99 37.97
C VAL A 99 15.04 -0.91 36.46
N VAL A 100 15.85 -1.60 35.65
CA VAL A 100 15.67 -1.61 34.18
C VAL A 100 14.30 -2.17 33.78
N LEU A 101 13.85 -3.25 34.42
CA LEU A 101 12.52 -3.82 34.15
C LEU A 101 11.39 -2.84 34.47
N LYS A 102 11.52 -2.06 35.54
CA LYS A 102 10.53 -1.04 35.91
C LYS A 102 10.48 0.10 34.88
N GLU A 103 11.65 0.53 34.40
CA GLU A 103 11.74 1.56 33.36
C GLU A 103 11.13 1.07 32.03
N LEU A 104 11.43 -0.18 31.63
CA LEU A 104 10.84 -0.80 30.44
C LEU A 104 9.32 -0.92 30.53
N ALA A 105 8.77 -1.26 31.70
CA ALA A 105 7.33 -1.30 31.92
C ALA A 105 6.69 0.10 31.78
N GLY A 106 7.37 1.14 32.27
CA GLY A 106 6.95 2.53 32.07
C GLY A 106 6.89 2.90 30.58
N ARG A 107 7.98 2.62 29.85
CA ARG A 107 8.06 2.86 28.40
C ARG A 107 6.99 2.07 27.64
N GLN A 108 6.69 0.83 28.03
CA GLN A 108 5.59 0.06 27.43
C GLN A 108 4.23 0.75 27.62
N ASN A 109 3.93 1.24 28.83
CA ASN A 109 2.69 1.96 29.10
C ASN A 109 2.58 3.26 28.28
N GLU A 110 3.67 4.01 28.14
CA GLU A 110 3.72 5.22 27.31
C GLU A 110 3.48 4.90 25.83
N THR A 111 4.14 3.86 25.30
CA THR A 111 3.91 3.43 23.91
C THR A 111 2.48 2.94 23.67
N ALA A 112 1.88 2.24 24.64
CA ALA A 112 0.49 1.80 24.56
C ALA A 112 -0.49 2.99 24.56
N ALA A 113 -0.19 4.05 25.33
CA ALA A 113 -0.98 5.29 25.31
C ALA A 113 -0.85 6.00 23.96
N ALA A 114 0.36 6.14 23.43
CA ALA A 114 0.60 6.75 22.12
C ALA A 114 -0.10 6.01 20.97
N LEU A 115 -0.11 4.67 21.00
CA LEU A 115 -0.82 3.86 20.00
C LEU A 115 -2.34 4.05 20.04
N LYS A 116 -2.92 4.19 21.24
CA LYS A 116 -4.35 4.51 21.38
C LYS A 116 -4.70 5.88 20.81
N GLU A 117 -3.84 6.87 21.05
CA GLU A 117 -4.04 8.21 20.49
C GLU A 117 -3.91 8.20 18.96
N LEU A 118 -2.95 7.46 18.41
CA LEU A 118 -2.81 7.30 16.97
C LEU A 118 -4.05 6.64 16.33
N ALA A 119 -4.62 5.62 16.97
CA ALA A 119 -5.85 4.98 16.49
C ALA A 119 -7.04 5.94 16.50
N ALA A 120 -7.16 6.81 17.51
CA ALA A 120 -8.19 7.85 17.53
C ALA A 120 -8.02 8.85 16.37
N ARG A 121 -6.78 9.31 16.14
CA ARG A 121 -6.45 10.18 15.01
C ARG A 121 -6.74 9.50 13.66
N GLN A 122 -6.47 8.21 13.52
CA GLN A 122 -6.80 7.46 12.31
C GLN A 122 -8.30 7.45 12.04
N ASN A 123 -9.13 7.20 13.06
CA ASN A 123 -10.58 7.22 12.91
C ASN A 123 -11.10 8.61 12.52
N GLU A 124 -10.55 9.68 13.10
CA GLU A 124 -10.88 11.05 12.70
C GLU A 124 -10.49 11.33 11.24
N THR A 125 -9.30 10.93 10.82
CA THR A 125 -8.86 11.10 9.43
C THR A 125 -9.71 10.30 8.44
N ALA A 126 -10.14 9.10 8.81
CA ALA A 126 -11.02 8.28 7.97
C ALA A 126 -12.37 8.98 7.75
N ALA A 127 -12.96 9.55 8.80
CA ALA A 127 -14.20 10.31 8.70
C ALA A 127 -14.06 11.54 7.79
N VAL A 128 -12.95 12.28 7.89
CA VAL A 128 -12.67 13.43 7.02
C VAL A 128 -12.53 13.01 5.55
N VAL A 129 -11.86 11.88 5.28
CA VAL A 129 -11.71 11.37 3.91
C VAL A 129 -13.05 10.99 3.29
N GLU A 130 -13.94 10.33 4.04
CA GLU A 130 -15.29 10.00 3.57
C GLU A 130 -16.11 11.25 3.27
N GLU A 131 -16.04 12.28 4.13
CA GLU A 131 -16.69 13.56 3.89
C GLU A 131 -16.16 14.26 2.62
N LEU A 132 -14.84 14.28 2.44
CA LEU A 132 -14.22 14.87 1.26
C LEU A 132 -14.60 14.12 -0.02
N ALA A 133 -14.69 12.79 0.03
CA ALA A 133 -15.15 11.99 -1.11
C ALA A 133 -16.60 12.33 -1.50
N ALA A 134 -17.48 12.52 -0.51
CA ALA A 134 -18.85 12.96 -0.77
C ALA A 134 -18.91 14.36 -1.39
N ARG A 135 -18.14 15.33 -0.86
CA ARG A 135 -18.04 16.69 -1.41
C ARG A 135 -17.47 16.70 -2.83
N GLN A 136 -16.50 15.84 -3.11
CA GLN A 136 -15.93 15.68 -4.45
C GLN A 136 -16.99 15.15 -5.44
N ASN A 137 -17.74 14.11 -5.07
CA ASN A 137 -18.81 13.57 -5.91
C ASN A 137 -19.89 14.62 -6.21
N GLU A 138 -20.28 15.43 -5.22
CA GLU A 138 -21.25 16.52 -5.43
C GLU A 138 -20.70 17.63 -6.34
N THR A 139 -19.39 17.90 -6.28
CA THR A 139 -18.74 18.89 -7.15
C THR A 139 -18.68 18.41 -8.59
N ILE A 140 -18.32 17.14 -8.80
CA ILE A 140 -18.30 16.51 -10.13
C ILE A 140 -19.70 16.52 -10.75
N ALA A 141 -20.73 16.11 -10.01
CA ALA A 141 -22.11 16.15 -10.48
C ALA A 141 -22.56 17.56 -10.91
N ARG A 142 -22.23 18.59 -10.10
CA ARG A 142 -22.51 20.00 -10.44
C ARG A 142 -21.78 20.46 -11.69
N GLN A 143 -20.54 20.02 -11.90
CA GLN A 143 -19.77 20.35 -13.09
C GLN A 143 -20.37 19.68 -14.34
N ASP A 144 -20.75 18.40 -14.25
CA ASP A 144 -21.39 17.65 -15.33
C ASP A 144 -22.72 18.29 -15.76
N GLU A 145 -23.56 18.69 -14.79
CA GLU A 145 -24.82 19.37 -15.07
C GLU A 145 -24.60 20.72 -15.78
N ARG A 146 -23.66 21.52 -15.30
CA ARG A 146 -23.31 22.81 -15.90
C ARG A 146 -22.76 22.64 -17.32
N PHE A 147 -21.93 21.62 -17.53
CA PHE A 147 -21.42 21.31 -18.86
C PHE A 147 -22.54 20.86 -19.81
N ALA A 148 -23.45 20.01 -19.34
CA ALA A 148 -24.62 19.61 -20.11
C ALA A 148 -25.51 20.80 -20.48
N GLU A 149 -25.71 21.76 -19.57
CA GLU A 149 -26.44 23.01 -19.85
C GLU A 149 -25.76 23.86 -20.92
N PHE A 150 -24.43 24.01 -20.84
CA PHE A 150 -23.65 24.67 -21.89
C PHE A 150 -23.84 23.99 -23.25
N CYS A 151 -23.74 22.66 -23.31
CA CYS A 151 -23.92 21.91 -24.56
C CYS A 151 -25.35 21.93 -25.09
N ARG A 152 -26.37 22.06 -24.23
CA ARG A 152 -27.77 22.23 -24.67
C ARG A 152 -27.99 23.50 -25.50
N THR A 153 -27.24 24.56 -25.25
CA THR A 153 -27.43 25.85 -25.91
C THR A 153 -26.36 26.18 -26.95
N ARG A 154 -25.24 25.45 -26.94
CA ARG A 154 -24.15 25.62 -27.89
C ARG A 154 -24.53 25.15 -29.29
N LYS A 155 -24.31 26.03 -30.27
CA LYS A 155 -24.48 25.72 -31.70
C LYS A 155 -23.25 25.01 -32.25
N MET A 156 -23.46 23.95 -33.02
CA MET A 156 -22.39 23.12 -33.59
C MET A 156 -21.77 23.69 -34.87
N GLY A 157 -22.44 24.64 -35.53
CA GLY A 157 -21.79 25.52 -36.48
C GLY A 157 -22.43 25.60 -37.86
N MET A 158 -23.72 25.28 -37.99
CA MET A 158 -24.45 25.58 -39.22
C MET A 158 -24.50 27.09 -39.46
N SER A 159 -24.89 27.86 -38.45
CA SER A 159 -25.03 29.32 -38.52
C SER A 159 -23.70 30.08 -38.52
N THR A 160 -22.68 29.55 -37.84
CA THR A 160 -21.34 30.18 -37.80
C THR A 160 -20.50 29.86 -39.03
N GLY A 161 -20.82 28.80 -39.78
CA GLY A 161 -20.02 28.31 -40.89
C GLY A 161 -18.88 27.37 -40.49
N THR A 162 -18.74 27.03 -39.20
CA THR A 162 -17.74 26.06 -38.71
C THR A 162 -17.93 24.69 -39.35
N ILE A 163 -19.18 24.26 -39.52
CA ILE A 163 -19.50 23.09 -40.35
C ILE A 163 -19.34 23.50 -41.81
N PRO A 164 -18.43 22.88 -42.60
CA PRO A 164 -18.18 23.30 -43.98
C PRO A 164 -19.31 22.87 -44.93
N ASP A 165 -19.40 23.52 -46.10
CA ASP A 165 -20.46 23.23 -47.09
C ASP A 165 -20.45 21.78 -47.57
N SER A 166 -19.27 21.16 -47.68
CA SER A 166 -19.08 19.75 -48.06
C SER A 166 -19.70 18.77 -47.07
N SER A 167 -19.86 19.17 -45.81
CA SER A 167 -20.49 18.38 -44.76
C SER A 167 -22.02 18.45 -44.76
N ILE A 168 -22.62 19.23 -45.67
CA ILE A 168 -24.07 19.42 -45.75
C ILE A 168 -24.56 18.86 -47.08
N THR A 169 -25.23 17.72 -47.04
CA THR A 169 -25.77 17.06 -48.24
C THR A 169 -27.26 16.78 -48.09
N ALA A 170 -27.93 16.39 -49.17
CA ALA A 170 -29.35 16.06 -49.15
C ALA A 170 -29.66 14.97 -50.17
N THR A 171 -30.81 14.31 -50.02
CA THR A 171 -31.31 13.32 -51.00
C THR A 171 -31.47 13.96 -52.37
N SER A 172 -32.07 15.15 -52.41
CA SER A 172 -32.31 15.88 -53.64
C SER A 172 -32.36 17.39 -53.39
N VAL A 173 -32.28 18.15 -54.48
CA VAL A 173 -32.41 19.62 -54.47
C VAL A 173 -33.31 20.07 -55.61
N TYR A 174 -34.20 21.03 -55.33
CA TYR A 174 -35.13 21.59 -56.31
C TYR A 174 -34.39 22.26 -57.48
N ASP A 175 -33.50 23.20 -57.17
CA ASP A 175 -32.57 23.83 -58.11
C ASP A 175 -31.34 24.40 -57.36
N ASN A 176 -30.42 25.04 -58.10
CA ASN A 176 -29.15 25.56 -57.57
C ASN A 176 -29.30 26.68 -56.53
N ARG A 177 -30.51 27.23 -56.32
CA ARG A 177 -30.80 28.25 -55.31
C ARG A 177 -31.21 27.64 -53.96
N PHE A 178 -31.54 26.34 -53.94
CA PHE A 178 -32.03 25.62 -52.76
C PHE A 178 -31.14 24.43 -52.36
N LEU A 179 -29.83 24.57 -52.59
CA LEU A 179 -28.84 23.57 -52.20
C LEU A 179 -28.88 23.29 -50.69
N ALA A 180 -28.42 22.11 -50.28
CA ALA A 180 -28.37 21.70 -48.87
C ALA A 180 -27.65 22.73 -47.98
N LYS A 181 -26.53 23.29 -48.45
CA LYS A 181 -25.78 24.36 -47.77
C LYS A 181 -26.56 25.66 -47.53
N MET A 182 -27.63 25.91 -48.30
CA MET A 182 -28.52 27.05 -48.07
C MET A 182 -29.37 26.85 -46.81
N GLY A 183 -29.48 25.62 -46.32
CA GLY A 183 -30.19 25.24 -45.10
C GLY A 183 -29.50 25.63 -43.79
N ARG A 184 -28.64 26.64 -43.76
CA ARG A 184 -28.07 27.19 -42.52
C ARG A 184 -28.99 28.23 -41.88
N VAL A 185 -29.27 28.11 -40.59
CA VAL A 185 -30.10 29.09 -39.83
C VAL A 185 -29.45 30.47 -39.83
N GLY A 186 -30.24 31.52 -39.97
CA GLY A 186 -29.82 32.91 -39.79
C GLY A 186 -28.94 33.54 -40.88
N THR A 187 -28.36 32.76 -41.80
CA THR A 187 -27.37 33.28 -42.77
C THR A 187 -27.94 33.51 -44.17
N ASN A 188 -28.79 32.60 -44.66
CA ASN A 188 -29.27 32.63 -46.04
C ASN A 188 -30.71 33.15 -46.18
N ARG A 189 -30.98 33.80 -47.32
CA ARG A 189 -32.35 34.19 -47.73
C ARG A 189 -33.17 33.02 -48.28
N LYS A 190 -32.53 31.90 -48.60
CA LYS A 190 -33.14 30.64 -49.03
C LYS A 190 -33.00 29.60 -47.93
N GLY A 191 -33.38 28.36 -48.22
CA GLY A 191 -33.12 27.19 -47.40
C GLY A 191 -32.92 25.99 -48.31
N TRP A 192 -32.70 24.82 -47.72
CA TRP A 192 -32.76 23.60 -48.50
C TRP A 192 -34.21 23.29 -48.89
N LEU A 193 -34.41 22.89 -50.15
CA LEU A 193 -35.69 22.43 -50.67
C LEU A 193 -35.45 21.16 -51.51
N ALA A 194 -36.08 20.07 -51.11
CA ALA A 194 -36.11 18.83 -51.87
C ALA A 194 -36.74 19.03 -53.27
N ARG A 195 -36.30 18.22 -54.23
CA ARG A 195 -36.88 18.18 -55.58
C ARG A 195 -38.27 17.56 -55.58
N SER A 196 -38.40 16.42 -54.90
CA SER A 196 -39.68 15.74 -54.75
C SER A 196 -40.57 16.43 -53.73
N LEU A 197 -41.88 16.32 -53.90
CA LEU A 197 -42.86 16.66 -52.86
C LEU A 197 -43.31 15.44 -52.05
N ASN A 198 -42.88 14.23 -52.42
CA ASN A 198 -43.02 13.04 -51.60
C ASN A 198 -41.96 13.09 -50.48
N MET A 199 -42.39 13.46 -49.29
CA MET A 199 -41.52 13.71 -48.14
C MET A 199 -41.06 12.45 -47.41
N ASP A 200 -41.53 11.27 -47.80
CA ASP A 200 -41.17 10.04 -47.08
C ASP A 200 -39.72 9.60 -47.30
N ALA A 201 -39.11 9.99 -48.43
CA ALA A 201 -37.74 9.64 -48.80
C ALA A 201 -36.76 10.83 -48.76
N GLU A 202 -37.23 12.06 -48.52
CA GLU A 202 -36.42 13.27 -48.62
C GLU A 202 -35.80 13.65 -47.28
N TRP A 203 -34.48 13.89 -47.29
CA TRP A 203 -33.74 14.32 -46.11
C TRP A 203 -32.59 15.27 -46.45
N MET A 204 -32.20 16.06 -45.47
CA MET A 204 -30.93 16.80 -45.45
C MET A 204 -30.06 16.26 -44.33
N LYS A 205 -28.80 15.97 -44.64
CA LYS A 205 -27.79 15.43 -43.73
C LYS A 205 -26.76 16.50 -43.39
N VAL A 206 -26.36 16.52 -42.13
CA VAL A 206 -25.22 17.28 -41.63
C VAL A 206 -24.21 16.28 -41.04
N ASP A 207 -22.98 16.31 -41.54
CA ASP A 207 -21.81 15.66 -40.92
C ASP A 207 -21.16 16.64 -39.93
N LEU A 208 -21.10 16.26 -38.66
CA LEU A 208 -20.50 17.05 -37.59
C LEU A 208 -18.96 16.98 -37.60
N GLY A 209 -18.37 16.12 -38.43
CA GLY A 209 -16.92 15.93 -38.59
C GLY A 209 -16.31 14.99 -37.55
N GLN A 210 -16.79 15.06 -36.30
CA GLN A 210 -16.41 14.17 -35.21
C GLN A 210 -17.62 13.70 -34.41
N GLU A 211 -17.40 12.68 -33.59
CA GLU A 211 -18.42 12.21 -32.65
C GLU A 211 -18.81 13.33 -31.68
N SER A 212 -20.12 13.55 -31.55
CA SER A 212 -20.68 14.67 -30.81
C SER A 212 -21.95 14.24 -30.10
N ARG A 213 -22.16 14.76 -28.88
CA ARG A 213 -23.41 14.60 -28.15
C ARG A 213 -24.39 15.70 -28.55
N VAL A 214 -25.45 15.31 -29.24
CA VAL A 214 -26.52 16.19 -29.72
C VAL A 214 -27.62 16.29 -28.67
N TYR A 215 -27.92 17.51 -28.22
CA TYR A 215 -28.96 17.81 -27.23
C TYR A 215 -30.23 18.38 -27.85
N GLY A 216 -30.17 18.86 -29.08
CA GLY A 216 -31.31 19.49 -29.73
C GLY A 216 -30.99 19.98 -31.12
N VAL A 217 -32.00 20.54 -31.76
CA VAL A 217 -31.89 21.17 -33.07
C VAL A 217 -32.69 22.47 -33.09
N VAL A 218 -32.31 23.36 -33.99
CA VAL A 218 -33.09 24.57 -34.30
C VAL A 218 -33.53 24.50 -35.75
N THR A 219 -34.77 24.85 -36.05
CA THR A 219 -35.28 24.94 -37.43
C THR A 219 -35.83 26.33 -37.72
N GLN A 220 -35.69 26.78 -38.97
CA GLN A 220 -36.19 28.08 -39.43
C GLN A 220 -36.78 27.94 -40.85
N GLY A 221 -37.89 28.63 -41.11
CA GLY A 221 -38.50 28.73 -42.44
C GLY A 221 -37.68 29.58 -43.42
N ARG A 222 -38.23 29.85 -44.61
CA ARG A 222 -37.60 30.68 -45.63
C ARG A 222 -37.96 32.17 -45.45
N PRO A 223 -37.03 33.10 -45.23
CA PRO A 223 -37.38 34.46 -44.80
C PRO A 223 -38.08 35.33 -45.86
N ASP A 224 -37.87 35.06 -47.15
CA ASP A 224 -38.42 35.88 -48.26
C ASP A 224 -39.78 35.39 -48.79
N TYR A 225 -40.27 34.20 -48.41
CA TYR A 225 -41.58 33.65 -48.84
C TYR A 225 -42.25 32.84 -47.73
N ASN A 226 -43.57 32.70 -47.78
CA ASN A 226 -44.32 31.88 -46.82
C ASN A 226 -44.15 30.38 -47.10
N GLN A 227 -42.93 29.86 -46.86
CA GLN A 227 -42.52 28.48 -47.12
C GLN A 227 -41.70 27.95 -45.95
N TRP A 228 -42.15 26.83 -45.36
CA TRP A 228 -41.48 26.19 -44.24
C TRP A 228 -41.99 24.76 -43.99
N ALA A 229 -41.15 23.91 -43.40
CA ALA A 229 -41.57 22.64 -42.83
C ALA A 229 -42.29 22.85 -41.49
N ARG A 230 -43.50 22.30 -41.38
CA ARG A 230 -44.34 22.35 -40.17
C ARG A 230 -44.05 21.19 -39.22
N THR A 231 -43.67 20.03 -39.75
CA THR A 231 -43.24 18.88 -38.93
C THR A 231 -42.10 18.14 -39.61
N TYR A 232 -41.27 17.46 -38.81
CA TYR A 232 -40.15 16.68 -39.30
C TYR A 232 -39.79 15.54 -38.34
N LYS A 233 -39.06 14.54 -38.83
CA LYS A 233 -38.39 13.51 -38.02
C LYS A 233 -36.88 13.71 -38.07
N LEU A 234 -36.17 13.15 -37.09
CA LEU A 234 -34.72 13.09 -37.09
C LEU A 234 -34.26 11.64 -37.19
N SER A 235 -33.18 11.40 -37.93
CA SER A 235 -32.43 10.15 -37.83
C SER A 235 -30.95 10.42 -37.65
N PHE A 236 -30.28 9.48 -37.01
CA PHE A 236 -28.92 9.65 -36.53
C PHE A 236 -28.04 8.48 -36.97
N SER A 237 -26.73 8.72 -37.06
CA SER A 237 -25.77 7.69 -37.47
C SER A 237 -24.35 8.01 -36.97
N GLN A 238 -23.59 6.94 -36.72
CA GLN A 238 -22.15 7.01 -36.41
C GLN A 238 -21.27 6.90 -37.66
N ASP A 239 -21.68 6.05 -38.59
CA ASP A 239 -20.90 5.61 -39.76
C ASP A 239 -21.39 6.25 -41.07
N GLY A 240 -22.55 6.91 -41.05
CA GLY A 240 -23.21 7.47 -42.23
C GLY A 240 -23.96 6.43 -43.08
N GLN A 241 -23.94 5.16 -42.69
CA GLN A 241 -24.52 4.03 -43.41
C GLN A 241 -25.74 3.46 -42.70
N THR A 242 -25.62 3.21 -41.39
CA THR A 242 -26.68 2.69 -40.54
C THR A 242 -27.38 3.86 -39.85
N TRP A 243 -28.70 3.94 -40.01
CA TRP A 243 -29.48 5.09 -39.53
C TRP A 243 -30.56 4.65 -38.55
N THR A 244 -30.64 5.33 -37.41
CA THR A 244 -31.68 5.11 -36.40
C THR A 244 -32.57 6.34 -36.31
N THR A 245 -33.87 6.16 -36.49
CA THR A 245 -34.86 7.23 -36.28
C THR A 245 -34.98 7.54 -34.80
N TYR A 246 -35.05 8.82 -34.45
CA TYR A 246 -35.26 9.23 -33.06
C TYR A 246 -36.67 8.86 -32.61
N ALA A 247 -36.79 8.21 -31.45
CA ALA A 247 -38.05 7.70 -30.91
C ALA A 247 -38.42 8.38 -29.58
N ASN A 248 -39.72 8.46 -29.33
CA ASN A 248 -40.31 8.77 -28.03
C ASN A 248 -39.91 7.73 -26.96
N LEU A 249 -40.26 7.98 -25.70
CA LEU A 249 -40.02 7.02 -24.62
C LEU A 249 -40.75 5.68 -24.83
N ASP A 250 -41.90 5.70 -25.50
CA ASP A 250 -42.71 4.52 -25.83
C ASP A 250 -42.21 3.73 -27.06
N GLY A 251 -41.12 4.16 -27.69
CA GLY A 251 -40.53 3.52 -28.87
C GLY A 251 -41.14 3.94 -30.21
N SER A 252 -42.19 4.77 -30.22
CA SER A 252 -42.75 5.32 -31.46
C SER A 252 -41.83 6.38 -32.08
N ASP A 253 -41.81 6.49 -33.41
CA ASP A 253 -41.05 7.53 -34.11
C ASP A 253 -41.44 8.93 -33.63
N LYS A 254 -40.47 9.73 -33.20
CA LYS A 254 -40.69 11.11 -32.78
C LYS A 254 -40.95 11.99 -34.01
N VAL A 255 -42.12 12.62 -34.04
CA VAL A 255 -42.42 13.74 -34.94
C VAL A 255 -42.26 15.04 -34.16
N PHE A 256 -41.33 15.89 -34.61
CA PHE A 256 -41.09 17.20 -34.04
C PHE A 256 -42.01 18.24 -34.69
N ALA A 257 -42.53 19.16 -33.87
CA ALA A 257 -43.15 20.37 -34.36
C ALA A 257 -42.06 21.31 -34.91
N GLY A 258 -42.17 21.65 -36.18
CA GLY A 258 -41.27 22.55 -36.88
C GLY A 258 -41.75 23.99 -36.80
N ASN A 259 -41.63 24.70 -37.93
CA ASN A 259 -41.91 26.12 -37.98
C ASN A 259 -43.42 26.40 -38.16
N TYR A 260 -43.86 27.50 -37.55
CA TYR A 260 -45.22 28.03 -37.71
C TYR A 260 -45.25 29.30 -38.57
N ASP A 261 -44.08 29.84 -38.91
CA ASP A 261 -43.92 30.99 -39.80
C ASP A 261 -42.63 30.85 -40.63
N ARG A 262 -42.32 31.91 -41.38
CA ARG A 262 -41.19 31.95 -42.31
C ARG A 262 -39.84 32.32 -41.68
N SER A 263 -39.80 32.83 -40.45
CA SER A 263 -38.64 33.55 -39.91
C SER A 263 -38.28 33.27 -38.45
N SER A 264 -39.21 32.81 -37.62
CA SER A 264 -38.94 32.53 -36.21
C SER A 264 -38.18 31.21 -36.07
N PRO A 265 -37.02 31.19 -35.40
CA PRO A 265 -36.32 29.95 -35.08
C PRO A 265 -37.12 29.15 -34.05
N VAL A 266 -37.27 27.85 -34.30
CA VAL A 266 -37.95 26.91 -33.40
C VAL A 266 -36.91 25.96 -32.82
N TYR A 267 -36.83 25.89 -31.50
CA TYR A 267 -35.91 25.03 -30.76
C TYR A 267 -36.63 23.74 -30.38
N ASN A 268 -36.01 22.59 -30.69
CA ASN A 268 -36.49 21.28 -30.29
C ASN A 268 -35.37 20.55 -29.57
N PHE A 269 -35.49 20.42 -28.25
CA PHE A 269 -34.57 19.65 -27.43
C PHE A 269 -34.91 18.16 -27.46
N LEU A 270 -33.88 17.33 -27.46
CA LEU A 270 -34.01 15.88 -27.36
C LEU A 270 -34.16 15.53 -25.88
N GLU A 271 -35.23 14.83 -25.55
CA GLU A 271 -35.44 14.26 -24.21
C GLU A 271 -34.30 13.31 -23.81
N ARG A 272 -33.77 12.55 -24.78
CA ARG A 272 -32.56 11.75 -24.65
C ARG A 272 -31.50 12.26 -25.62
N PRO A 273 -30.46 12.99 -25.17
CA PRO A 273 -29.35 13.39 -26.02
C PRO A 273 -28.68 12.17 -26.67
N VAL A 274 -28.23 12.31 -27.92
CA VAL A 274 -27.71 11.20 -28.72
C VAL A 274 -26.26 11.48 -29.12
N THR A 275 -25.36 10.51 -28.90
CA THR A 275 -23.96 10.61 -29.31
C THR A 275 -23.78 10.10 -30.73
N VAL A 276 -23.54 11.01 -31.67
CA VAL A 276 -23.59 10.78 -33.13
C VAL A 276 -22.54 11.58 -33.89
N ARG A 277 -22.24 11.19 -35.12
CA ARG A 277 -21.51 12.04 -36.07
C ARG A 277 -22.43 12.68 -37.11
N TYR A 278 -23.47 11.98 -37.55
CA TYR A 278 -24.35 12.44 -38.61
C TYR A 278 -25.79 12.64 -38.13
N VAL A 279 -26.41 13.73 -38.59
CA VAL A 279 -27.80 14.06 -38.30
C VAL A 279 -28.56 14.24 -39.62
N ARG A 280 -29.70 13.58 -39.78
CA ARG A 280 -30.63 13.77 -40.90
C ARG A 280 -31.94 14.40 -40.44
N PHE A 281 -32.38 15.40 -41.18
CA PHE A 281 -33.67 16.07 -41.04
C PHE A 281 -34.62 15.58 -42.14
N HIS A 282 -35.75 15.01 -41.74
CA HIS A 282 -36.77 14.45 -42.63
C HIS A 282 -38.05 15.29 -42.54
N PRO A 283 -38.24 16.31 -43.39
CA PRO A 283 -39.50 17.06 -43.43
C PRO A 283 -40.68 16.11 -43.64
N ARG A 284 -41.86 16.43 -43.09
CA ARG A 284 -43.07 15.59 -43.24
C ARG A 284 -44.26 16.40 -43.72
N THR A 285 -44.60 17.47 -42.99
CA THR A 285 -45.65 18.40 -43.42
C THR A 285 -45.07 19.80 -43.58
N TYR A 286 -45.71 20.63 -44.40
CA TYR A 286 -45.19 21.96 -44.75
C TYR A 286 -46.31 22.93 -45.13
N THR A 287 -45.96 24.22 -45.18
CA THR A 287 -46.77 25.30 -45.74
C THR A 287 -46.15 25.74 -47.06
N SER A 288 -46.93 25.70 -48.16
CA SER A 288 -46.52 25.99 -49.54
C SER A 288 -45.38 25.12 -50.10
N ARG A 289 -44.18 25.12 -49.48
CA ARG A 289 -43.03 24.27 -49.83
C ARG A 289 -42.27 23.81 -48.56
N PRO A 290 -41.70 22.59 -48.54
CA PRO A 290 -40.94 22.06 -47.40
C PRO A 290 -39.51 22.62 -47.33
N VAL A 291 -39.39 23.94 -47.18
CA VAL A 291 -38.08 24.59 -47.04
C VAL A 291 -37.61 24.49 -45.59
N MET A 292 -36.35 24.12 -45.38
CA MET A 292 -35.73 24.08 -44.04
C MET A 292 -34.40 24.82 -44.01
N ARG A 293 -34.18 25.53 -42.90
CA ARG A 293 -32.86 25.91 -42.39
C ARG A 293 -32.69 25.29 -41.00
N VAL A 294 -31.53 24.74 -40.70
CA VAL A 294 -31.27 23.98 -39.47
C VAL A 294 -29.99 24.41 -38.75
N GLU A 295 -29.94 24.13 -37.46
CA GLU A 295 -28.77 24.18 -36.59
C GLU A 295 -28.81 22.97 -35.65
N ILE A 296 -27.65 22.49 -35.23
CA ILE A 296 -27.52 21.39 -34.27
C ILE A 296 -27.00 21.98 -32.96
N LEU A 297 -27.61 21.58 -31.84
CA LEU A 297 -27.18 21.97 -30.50
C LEU A 297 -26.47 20.79 -29.84
N GLY A 298 -25.26 21.03 -29.35
CA GLY A 298 -24.47 20.00 -28.71
C GLY A 298 -23.02 20.37 -28.46
N CYS A 299 -22.23 19.34 -28.14
CA CYS A 299 -20.79 19.43 -28.00
C CYS A 299 -20.13 18.18 -28.58
N PRO A 300 -18.90 18.30 -29.08
CA PRO A 300 -18.06 17.13 -29.31
C PRO A 300 -17.80 16.30 -28.04
N THR A 301 -17.60 14.98 -28.19
CA THR A 301 -17.37 14.08 -27.05
C THR A 301 -16.00 14.22 -26.40
N ASP A 302 -15.02 14.77 -27.12
CA ASP A 302 -13.66 15.06 -26.61
C ASP A 302 -13.58 16.34 -25.75
N MET A 303 -14.69 17.06 -25.59
CA MET A 303 -14.80 18.19 -24.66
C MET A 303 -15.40 17.80 -23.30
N LEU A 304 -15.87 16.55 -23.17
CA LEU A 304 -16.33 15.94 -21.92
C LEU A 304 -15.15 15.26 -21.23
#